data_AF-B0CRT6-F1
#
_entry.id   AF-B0CRT6-F1
#
_cell.length_a   1.000
_cell.length_b   1.000
_cell.length_c   1.000
_cell.angle_alpha   90.00
_cell.angle_beta   90.00
_cell.angle_gamma   90.00
#
_symmetry.space_group_name_H-M   'P 1'
#
loop_
_entity.id
_entity.type
_entity.pdbx_description
1 polymer ?
#
loop_
_entity_poly.entity_id
_entity_poly.type
_entity_poly.pdbx_seq_one_letter_code
_entity_poly.pdbx_strand_id
1 'polypeptide(L)' 'MSQQASFLLVAAFCASPFGGNPAAVVFLDPKTTPEGTLAGIARNVHQPMTAFVFPSNLPAENDITKVYDI' A
#
# COMPACT_ATOMS: atom_id res chain seq x y z
N MET A 1 4.23 22.36 10.62
CA MET A 1 2.94 21.70 10.36
C MET A 1 3.16 20.20 10.42
N SER A 2 2.39 19.43 11.19
CA SER A 2 2.50 17.96 11.13
C SER A 2 1.80 17.48 9.86
N GLN A 3 2.54 16.79 8.99
CA GLN A 3 1.93 16.06 7.88
C GLN A 3 1.33 14.77 8.44
N GLN A 4 0.08 14.48 8.10
CA GLN A 4 -0.64 13.27 8.50
C GLN A 4 -1.03 12.49 7.24
N ALA A 5 -0.96 11.17 7.32
CA ALA A 5 -1.39 10.27 6.26
C ALA A 5 -2.45 9.31 6.81
N SER A 6 -3.55 9.15 6.07
CA SER A 6 -4.55 8.12 6.40
C SER A 6 -4.02 6.73 6.05
N PHE A 7 -4.46 5.71 6.79
CA PHE A 7 -4.09 4.33 6.51
C PHE A 7 -5.23 3.37 6.86
N LEU A 8 -5.15 2.17 6.29
CA LEU A 8 -5.99 1.03 6.61
C LEU A 8 -5.10 -0.13 7.08
N LEU A 9 -5.59 -0.90 8.06
CA LEU A 9 -5.03 -2.19 8.41
C LEU A 9 -5.98 -3.27 7.87
N VAL A 10 -5.51 -4.08 6.92
CA VAL A 10 -6.33 -5.06 6.21
C VAL A 10 -5.85 -6.48 6.47
N ALA A 11 -6.77 -7.44 6.55
CA ALA A 11 -6.47 -8.87 6.57
C ALA A 11 -6.47 -9.42 5.13
N ALA A 12 -5.29 -9.56 4.53
CA ALA A 12 -5.18 -10.10 3.17
C ALA A 12 -5.42 -11.62 3.17
N PHE A 13 -5.97 -12.14 2.05
CA PHE A 13 -6.31 -13.56 1.86
C PHE A 13 -7.31 -14.12 2.87
N CYS A 14 -8.14 -13.26 3.47
CA CYS A 14 -9.19 -13.64 4.40
C CYS A 14 -10.40 -12.72 4.22
N ALA A 15 -11.60 -13.23 4.54
CA ALA A 15 -12.84 -12.45 4.58
C ALA A 15 -13.23 -12.01 5.99
N SER A 16 -12.50 -12.48 7.01
CA SER A 16 -12.79 -12.24 8.42
C SER A 16 -11.65 -11.47 9.10
N PRO A 17 -11.95 -10.60 10.09
CA PRO A 17 -10.92 -9.98 10.92
C PRO A 17 -10.05 -11.01 11.65
N PHE A 18 -8.81 -10.64 11.95
CA PHE A 18 -7.82 -11.45 12.71
C PHE A 18 -7.36 -12.76 12.04
N GLY A 19 -7.77 -13.03 10.80
CA GLY A 19 -7.23 -14.10 9.97
C GLY A 19 -6.26 -13.59 8.90
N GLY A 20 -5.78 -14.51 8.04
CA GLY A 20 -4.97 -14.16 6.89
C GLY A 20 -3.61 -13.56 7.23
N ASN A 21 -3.12 -12.66 6.36
CA ASN A 21 -1.87 -11.92 6.56
C ASN A 21 -2.18 -10.41 6.69
N PRO A 22 -1.93 -9.77 7.85
CA PRO A 22 -2.21 -8.36 8.00
C PRO A 22 -1.24 -7.50 7.19
N ALA A 23 -1.76 -6.44 6.57
CA ALA A 23 -0.96 -5.47 5.84
C ALA A 23 -1.44 -4.05 6.14
N ALA A 24 -0.49 -3.12 6.27
CA ALA A 24 -0.80 -1.70 6.34
C ALA A 24 -0.86 -1.11 4.93
N VAL A 25 -1.94 -0.39 4.61
CA VAL A 25 -2.08 0.38 3.37
C VAL A 25 -2.11 1.85 3.74
N VAL A 26 -1.07 2.60 3.36
CA VAL A 26 -0.91 4.01 3.72
C VAL A 26 -1.10 4.88 2.47
N PHE A 27 -2.00 5.86 2.55
CA PHE A 27 -2.27 6.79 1.46
C PHE A 27 -1.26 7.94 1.51
N LEU A 28 -0.14 7.74 0.82
CA LEU A 28 1.01 8.63 0.81
C LEU A 28 1.80 8.41 -0.48
N ASP A 29 2.25 9.49 -1.11
CA ASP A 29 3.05 9.42 -2.33
C ASP A 29 4.52 9.10 -2.01
N PRO A 30 5.02 7.90 -2.38
CA PRO A 30 6.40 7.53 -2.12
C PRO A 30 7.41 8.31 -2.98
N LYS A 31 7.00 8.96 -4.07
CA LYS A 31 7.91 9.74 -4.93
C LYS A 31 8.29 11.08 -4.31
N THR A 32 7.40 11.64 -3.49
CA THR A 32 7.59 12.93 -2.82
C THR A 32 7.91 12.78 -1.33
N THR A 33 7.87 11.56 -0.80
CA THR A 33 8.18 11.25 0.60
C THR A 33 9.61 10.71 0.74
N PRO A 34 10.43 11.23 1.67
CA PRO A 34 11.75 10.68 1.93
C PRO A 34 11.71 9.20 2.32
N GLU A 35 12.62 8.40 1.78
CA GLU A 35 12.70 6.95 2.06
C GLU A 35 12.77 6.63 3.55
N GLY A 36 13.54 7.41 4.33
CA GLY A 36 13.62 7.24 5.79
C GLY A 36 12.28 7.42 6.50
N THR A 37 11.40 8.27 5.98
CA THR A 37 10.03 8.43 6.50
C THR A 37 9.18 7.21 6.14
N LEU A 38 9.27 6.71 4.91
CA LEU A 38 8.56 5.49 4.48
C LEU A 38 9.00 4.28 5.33
N ALA A 39 10.30 4.08 5.51
CA ALA A 39 10.85 3.02 6.34
C ALA A 39 10.46 3.18 7.82
N GLY A 40 10.45 4.41 8.34
CA GLY A 40 9.98 4.71 9.69
C GLY A 40 8.51 4.35 9.90
N ILE A 41 7.65 4.65 8.93
CA ILE A 41 6.23 4.28 8.94
C ILE A 41 6.07 2.75 8.92
N ALA A 42 6.75 2.07 8.00
CA ALA A 42 6.69 0.61 7.88
C ALA A 42 7.17 -0.09 9.16
N ARG A 43 8.22 0.44 9.80
CA ARG A 43 8.69 -0.05 11.11
C ARG A 43 7.67 0.21 12.22
N ASN A 44 7.02 1.37 12.22
CA ASN A 44 6.06 1.78 13.25
C ASN A 44 4.78 0.95 13.22
N VAL A 45 4.22 0.70 12.02
CA VAL A 45 2.99 -0.11 11.91
C VAL A 45 3.22 -1.59 12.22
N HIS A 46 4.47 -2.05 12.15
CA HIS A 46 4.90 -3.40 12.55
C HIS A 46 4.11 -4.54 11.90
N GLN A 47 3.73 -4.38 10.63
CA GLN A 47 3.08 -5.43 9.83
C GLN A 47 4.10 -6.10 8.91
N PRO A 48 3.89 -7.38 8.53
CA PRO A 48 4.75 -8.09 7.57
C PRO A 48 4.96 -7.33 6.25
N MET A 49 3.98 -6.53 5.83
CA MET A 49 4.11 -5.65 4.68
C MET A 49 3.37 -4.32 4.88
N THR A 50 3.95 -3.25 4.34
CA THR A 50 3.34 -1.91 4.25
C THR A 50 3.33 -1.46 2.79
N ALA A 51 2.16 -1.14 2.26
CA ALA A 51 1.98 -0.62 0.91
C ALA A 51 1.72 0.90 0.95
N PHE A 52 2.38 1.66 0.07
CA PHE A 52 2.16 3.09 -0.11
C PHE A 52 1.38 3.33 -1.40
N VAL A 53 0.19 3.91 -1.28
CA VAL A 53 -0.74 4.11 -2.40
C VAL A 53 -0.88 5.60 -2.69
N PHE A 54 -0.81 5.95 -3.96
CA PHE A 54 -1.00 7.30 -4.47
C PHE A 54 -1.77 7.28 -5.79
N PRO A 55 -2.52 8.34 -6.13
CA PRO A 55 -3.24 8.41 -7.40
C PRO A 55 -2.28 8.27 -8.58
N SER A 56 -2.60 7.37 -9.52
CA SER A 56 -1.89 7.29 -10.78
C SER A 56 -2.36 8.39 -11.73
N ASN A 57 -1.42 9.10 -12.36
CA ASN A 57 -1.73 10.02 -13.46
C ASN A 57 -1.84 9.31 -14.83
N LEU A 58 -1.83 7.97 -14.83
CA LEU A 58 -2.06 7.22 -16.05
C LEU A 58 -3.53 7.36 -16.44
N PRO A 59 -3.85 7.64 -17.72
CA PRO A 59 -5.21 7.50 -18.21
C PRO A 59 -5.68 6.07 -17.90
N ALA A 60 -6.99 5.87 -17.71
CA ALA A 60 -7.59 4.55 -17.55
C ALA A 60 -7.46 3.75 -18.87
N GLU A 61 -6.24 3.37 -19.22
CA GLU A 61 -5.90 2.75 -20.48
C GLU A 61 -5.88 1.23 -20.31
N ASN A 62 -6.95 0.61 -20.80
CA ASN A 62 -7.06 -0.76 -21.27
C ASN A 62 -6.49 -1.84 -20.33
N ASP A 63 -7.39 -2.37 -19.51
CA ASP A 63 -7.30 -3.62 -18.74
C ASP A 63 -7.18 -4.87 -19.64
N ILE A 64 -6.23 -4.87 -20.59
CA ILE A 64 -5.89 -6.04 -21.39
C ILE A 64 -4.85 -6.84 -20.62
N THR A 65 -5.35 -7.83 -19.87
CA THR A 65 -4.52 -8.91 -19.32
C THR A 65 -3.78 -9.57 -20.48
N LYS A 66 -2.47 -9.32 -20.61
CA LYS A 66 -1.62 -10.07 -21.55
C LYS A 66 -1.38 -11.46 -20.96
N VAL A 67 -2.18 -12.42 -21.40
CA VAL A 67 -1.90 -13.84 -21.19
C VAL A 67 -0.77 -14.21 -22.15
N TYR A 68 0.37 -14.61 -21.60
CA TYR A 68 1.44 -15.23 -22.39
C TYR A 68 1.29 -16.73 -22.25
N ASP A 69 1.11 -17.43 -23.37
CA ASP A 69 1.16 -18.90 -23.40
C ASP A 69 2.59 -19.36 -23.09
N ILE A 70 2.70 -20.30 -22.16
CA ILE A 70 3.92 -21.02 -21.76
C ILE A 70 3.98 -22.38 -22.44
#